data_AF-A0A326TYB0-F1
#
_entry.id   AF-A0A326TYB0-F1
#
_cell.length_a   1.000
_cell.length_b   1.000
_cell.length_c   1.000
_cell.angle_alpha   90.00
_cell.angle_beta   90.00
_cell.angle_gamma   90.00
#
_symmetry.space_group_name_H-M   'P 1'
#
loop_
_entity.id
_entity.type
_entity.pdbx_description
1 polymer ?
#
loop_
_entity_poly.entity_id
_entity_poly.type
_entity_poly.pdbx_seq_one_letter_code
_entity_poly.pdbx_strand_id
1 'polypeptide(L)'
;MADKPEQPPAVDPNYRPLTRTERRNLWLKSYGDHDISLQVWVKLVERENGEIPIMLQMHGVLIFGTLISTRAYVESHITSIRERLQQAPQAAELLEDLYSNLIPPEDQPEIGPAGLPILFEYLHLRDATIISAGSQLTVPYWRGKITAVDAFVLDVALPGE
;
A
#
# COMPACT_ATOMS: atom_id res chain seq x y z
N MET A 1 -27.05 -27.08 28.75
CA MET A 1 -26.91 -25.61 28.71
C MET A 1 -27.03 -25.21 27.26
N ALA A 2 -28.10 -24.51 26.89
CA ALA A 2 -28.34 -24.10 25.50
C ALA A 2 -27.55 -22.83 25.21
N ASP A 3 -26.77 -22.87 24.13
CA ASP A 3 -25.94 -21.79 23.63
C ASP A 3 -26.84 -20.64 23.12
N LYS A 4 -26.59 -19.42 23.61
CA LYS A 4 -27.41 -18.25 23.29
C LYS A 4 -26.84 -17.64 22.00
N PRO A 5 -27.65 -17.45 20.94
CA PRO A 5 -27.13 -16.90 19.68
C PRO A 5 -26.57 -15.50 19.94
N GLU A 6 -25.30 -15.33 19.58
CA GLU A 6 -24.56 -14.07 19.67
C GLU A 6 -25.27 -13.03 18.79
N GLN A 7 -25.83 -12.00 19.42
CA GLN A 7 -26.47 -10.91 18.69
C GLN A 7 -25.40 -10.16 17.89
N PRO A 8 -25.62 -9.86 16.60
CA PRO A 8 -24.69 -9.03 15.84
C PRO A 8 -24.52 -7.67 16.54
N PRO A 9 -23.32 -7.08 16.52
CA PRO A 9 -23.07 -5.81 17.18
C PRO A 9 -24.07 -4.77 16.69
N ALA A 10 -24.64 -4.03 17.64
CA ALA A 10 -25.58 -2.96 17.35
C ALA A 10 -24.92 -1.95 16.40
N VAL A 11 -25.48 -1.79 15.21
CA VAL A 11 -25.07 -0.73 14.26
C VAL A 11 -25.24 0.60 14.99
N ASP A 12 -24.18 1.40 15.02
CA ASP A 12 -24.19 2.72 15.67
C ASP A 12 -25.43 3.50 15.20
N PRO A 13 -26.35 3.89 16.11
CA PRO A 13 -27.57 4.59 15.75
C PRO A 13 -27.31 5.96 15.07
N ASN A 14 -26.06 6.46 15.13
CA ASN A 14 -25.62 7.68 14.46
C ASN A 14 -24.93 7.43 13.11
N TYR A 15 -24.81 6.17 12.66
CA TYR A 15 -24.26 5.87 11.34
C TYR A 15 -25.25 6.33 10.25
N ARG A 16 -24.94 7.44 9.60
CA ARG A 16 -25.59 7.84 8.35
C ARG A 16 -24.61 7.69 7.19
N PRO A 17 -25.03 7.11 6.06
CA PRO A 17 -24.22 7.09 4.85
C PRO A 17 -23.87 8.52 4.42
N LEU A 18 -22.62 8.72 3.99
CA LEU A 18 -22.17 10.01 3.48
C LEU A 18 -22.98 10.42 2.24
N THR A 19 -23.39 11.69 2.22
CA THR A 19 -24.00 12.30 1.04
C THR A 19 -23.00 12.32 -0.12
N ARG A 20 -23.50 12.45 -1.35
CA ARG A 20 -22.65 12.56 -2.56
C ARG A 20 -21.65 13.74 -2.44
N THR A 21 -22.11 14.86 -1.89
CA THR A 21 -21.28 16.06 -1.71
C THR A 21 -20.18 15.83 -0.68
N GLU A 22 -20.48 15.18 0.45
CA GLU A 22 -19.48 14.85 1.48
C GLU A 22 -18.43 13.87 0.95
N ARG A 23 -18.86 12.84 0.21
CA ARG A 23 -17.93 11.91 -0.46
C ARG A 23 -17.01 12.65 -1.43
N ARG A 24 -17.56 13.56 -2.24
CA ARG A 24 -16.76 14.38 -3.16
C ARG A 24 -15.75 15.27 -2.43
N ASN A 25 -16.16 15.94 -1.35
CA ASN A 25 -15.29 16.85 -0.61
C ASN A 25 -14.15 16.10 0.11
N LEU A 26 -14.45 14.94 0.71
CA LEU A 26 -13.42 14.06 1.29
C LEU A 26 -12.44 13.56 0.23
N TRP A 27 -12.96 13.17 -0.93
CA TRP A 27 -12.14 12.74 -2.05
C TRP A 27 -11.22 13.87 -2.56
N LEU A 28 -11.74 15.09 -2.70
CA LEU A 28 -10.95 16.26 -3.14
C LEU A 28 -9.86 16.63 -2.13
N LYS A 29 -10.18 16.56 -0.83
CA LYS A 29 -9.20 16.76 0.23
C LYS A 29 -8.09 15.71 0.12
N SER A 30 -8.46 14.43 0.05
CA SER A 30 -7.49 13.34 -0.09
C SER A 30 -6.62 13.55 -1.34
N TYR A 31 -7.21 13.92 -2.47
CA TYR A 31 -6.46 14.16 -3.69
C TYR A 31 -5.42 15.29 -3.54
N GLY A 32 -5.77 16.35 -2.82
CA GLY A 32 -4.87 17.47 -2.56
C GLY A 32 -3.68 17.14 -1.64
N ASP A 33 -3.79 16.10 -0.83
CA ASP A 33 -2.73 15.66 0.08
C ASP A 33 -1.67 14.77 -0.62
N HIS A 34 -1.89 14.36 -1.88
CA HIS A 34 -0.98 13.51 -2.62
C HIS A 34 -0.03 14.33 -3.51
N ASP A 35 1.25 13.96 -3.52
CA ASP A 35 2.21 14.43 -4.52
C ASP A 35 1.89 13.80 -5.89
N ILE A 36 1.42 14.61 -6.83
CA ILE A 36 1.02 14.14 -8.17
C ILE A 36 2.21 13.61 -8.97
N SER A 37 3.41 14.15 -8.79
CA SER A 37 4.60 13.67 -9.47
C SER A 37 4.98 12.27 -9.00
N LEU A 38 4.95 12.01 -7.69
CA LEU A 38 5.16 10.66 -7.16
C LEU A 38 4.08 9.68 -7.63
N GLN A 39 2.82 10.12 -7.68
CA GLN A 39 1.71 9.30 -8.18
C GLN A 39 1.91 8.83 -9.64
N VAL A 40 2.50 9.66 -10.51
CA VAL A 40 2.81 9.27 -11.89
C VAL A 40 3.79 8.09 -11.92
N TRP A 41 4.83 8.12 -11.10
CA TRP A 41 5.83 7.04 -11.05
C TRP A 41 5.27 5.76 -10.45
N VAL A 42 4.49 5.86 -9.37
CA VAL A 42 3.78 4.70 -8.81
C VAL A 42 2.85 4.10 -9.86
N LYS A 43 2.07 4.92 -10.57
CA LYS A 43 1.16 4.46 -11.63
C LYS A 43 1.90 3.79 -12.79
N LEU A 44 3.08 4.29 -13.15
CA LEU A 44 3.91 3.68 -14.19
C LEU A 44 4.36 2.28 -13.79
N VAL A 45 4.88 2.14 -12.57
CA VAL A 45 5.33 0.85 -12.02
C VAL A 45 4.17 -0.15 -11.91
N GLU A 46 3.00 0.30 -11.47
CA GLU A 46 1.81 -0.55 -11.34
C GLU A 46 1.29 -1.06 -12.70
N ARG A 47 1.45 -0.29 -13.78
CA ARG A 47 0.98 -0.67 -15.13
C ARG A 47 1.96 -1.53 -15.89
N GLU A 48 3.23 -1.14 -15.90
CA GLU A 48 4.25 -1.78 -16.72
C GLU A 48 4.99 -2.89 -15.96
N ASN A 49 4.64 -3.11 -14.69
CA ASN A 49 5.39 -3.96 -13.77
C ASN A 49 6.89 -3.62 -13.75
N GLY A 50 7.18 -2.31 -13.83
CA GLY A 50 8.53 -1.77 -13.85
C GLY A 50 9.18 -1.77 -12.47
N GLU A 51 10.49 -1.58 -12.44
CA GLU A 51 11.28 -1.51 -11.22
C GLU A 51 12.12 -0.23 -11.25
N ILE A 52 11.97 0.64 -10.25
CA ILE A 52 12.62 1.96 -10.23
C ILE A 52 13.35 2.16 -8.90
N PRO A 53 14.69 2.26 -8.89
CA PRO A 53 15.44 2.66 -7.71
C PRO A 53 14.99 4.03 -7.22
N ILE A 54 14.65 4.14 -5.94
CA ILE A 54 14.11 5.36 -5.36
C ILE A 54 14.65 5.57 -3.94
N MET A 55 14.84 6.83 -3.58
CA MET A 55 14.97 7.26 -2.20
C MET A 55 13.74 8.07 -1.81
N LEU A 56 13.19 7.79 -0.64
CA LEU A 56 12.08 8.50 -0.02
C LEU A 56 12.58 9.15 1.27
N GLN A 57 12.17 10.39 1.49
CA GLN A 57 12.27 11.05 2.79
C GLN A 57 10.89 11.02 3.46
N MET A 58 10.82 10.45 4.67
CA MET A 58 9.58 10.34 5.44
C MET A 58 9.86 10.60 6.92
N HIS A 59 9.28 11.66 7.48
CA HIS A 59 9.37 11.98 8.91
C HIS A 59 10.81 12.02 9.45
N GLY A 60 11.74 12.53 8.64
CA GLY A 60 13.18 12.61 8.97
C GLY A 60 13.96 11.30 8.79
N VAL A 61 13.34 10.27 8.22
CA VAL A 61 13.97 9.00 7.86
C VAL A 61 14.21 8.97 6.34
N LEU A 62 15.34 8.40 5.92
CA LEU A 62 15.60 8.11 4.51
C LEU A 62 15.35 6.63 4.25
N ILE A 63 14.60 6.32 3.20
CA ILE A 63 14.27 4.95 2.80
C ILE A 63 14.69 4.79 1.35
N PHE A 64 15.68 3.93 1.13
CA PHE A 64 16.16 3.55 -0.19
C PHE A 64 15.55 2.22 -0.57
N GLY A 65 15.31 1.97 -1.85
CA GLY A 65 14.90 0.65 -2.33
C GLY A 65 14.45 0.72 -3.78
N THR A 66 13.92 -0.38 -4.28
CA THR A 66 13.38 -0.46 -5.63
C THR A 66 11.86 -0.40 -5.57
N LEU A 67 11.25 0.63 -6.14
CA LEU A 67 9.81 0.76 -6.29
C LEU A 67 9.28 -0.37 -7.17
N ILE A 68 8.30 -1.12 -6.66
CA ILE A 68 7.66 -2.26 -7.31
C ILE A 68 6.14 -2.14 -7.29
N SER A 69 5.47 -2.90 -8.16
CA SER A 69 4.00 -2.94 -8.22
C SER A 69 3.40 -3.62 -6.96
N THR A 70 2.14 -3.31 -6.67
CA THR A 70 1.37 -3.97 -5.60
C THR A 70 1.26 -5.46 -5.87
N ARG A 71 1.13 -5.86 -7.14
CA ARG A 71 1.14 -7.27 -7.55
C ARG A 71 2.45 -7.96 -7.17
N ALA A 72 3.59 -7.40 -7.55
CA ALA A 72 4.91 -7.96 -7.22
C ALA A 72 5.14 -8.06 -5.70
N TYR A 73 4.70 -7.04 -4.95
CA TYR A 73 4.74 -7.04 -3.49
C TYR A 73 3.90 -8.17 -2.86
N VAL A 74 2.68 -8.38 -3.37
CA VAL A 74 1.75 -9.42 -2.88
C VAL A 74 2.25 -10.82 -3.22
N GLU A 75 2.67 -11.06 -4.46
CA GLU A 75 3.17 -12.37 -4.90
C GLU A 75 4.38 -12.83 -4.07
N SER A 76 5.25 -11.88 -3.72
CA SER A 76 6.41 -12.12 -2.87
C SER A 76 6.01 -12.49 -1.43
N HIS A 77 5.02 -11.80 -0.86
CA HIS A 77 4.50 -12.11 0.47
C HIS A 77 3.80 -13.47 0.52
N ILE A 78 2.98 -13.79 -0.48
CA ILE A 78 2.32 -15.10 -0.61
C ILE A 78 3.37 -16.22 -0.63
N THR A 79 4.44 -16.04 -1.40
CA THR A 79 5.55 -17.00 -1.46
C THR A 79 6.19 -17.19 -0.08
N SER A 80 6.52 -16.10 0.61
CA SER A 80 7.08 -16.15 1.96
C SER A 80 6.13 -16.79 3.00
N ILE A 81 4.82 -16.51 2.90
CA ILE A 81 3.79 -17.08 3.77
C ILE A 81 3.75 -18.60 3.62
N ARG A 82 3.73 -19.11 2.38
CA ARG A 82 3.72 -20.55 2.08
C ARG A 82 4.93 -21.25 2.67
N GLU A 83 6.10 -20.65 2.55
CA GLU A 83 7.35 -21.20 3.09
C GLU A 83 7.35 -21.23 4.62
N ARG A 84 6.85 -20.17 5.27
CA ARG A 84 6.88 -20.04 6.74
C ARG A 84 5.78 -20.86 7.43
N LEU A 85 4.64 -21.04 6.79
CA LEU A 85 3.46 -21.68 7.37
C LEU A 85 3.18 -23.08 6.78
N GLN A 86 4.22 -23.78 6.31
CA GLN A 86 4.09 -25.16 5.81
C GLN A 86 3.38 -26.11 6.79
N GLN A 87 3.55 -25.90 8.09
CA GLN A 87 2.94 -26.73 9.14
C GLN A 87 1.53 -26.24 9.56
N ALA A 88 1.05 -25.15 8.98
CA ALA A 88 -0.25 -24.52 9.29
C ALA A 88 -0.96 -24.07 8.01
N PRO A 89 -1.38 -25.00 7.12
CA PRO A 89 -1.89 -24.68 5.79
C PRO A 89 -3.14 -23.79 5.80
N GLN A 90 -4.03 -23.97 6.79
CA GLN A 90 -5.22 -23.12 6.93
C GLN A 90 -4.87 -21.67 7.26
N ALA A 91 -3.80 -21.44 8.03
CA ALA A 91 -3.33 -20.10 8.33
C ALA A 91 -2.62 -19.47 7.12
N ALA A 92 -1.91 -20.28 6.32
CA ALA A 92 -1.33 -19.84 5.05
C ALA A 92 -2.42 -19.38 4.08
N GLU A 93 -3.45 -20.20 3.85
CA GLU A 93 -4.58 -19.90 2.97
C GLU A 93 -5.30 -18.60 3.37
N LEU A 94 -5.60 -18.43 4.66
CA LEU A 94 -6.22 -17.19 5.17
C LEU A 94 -5.37 -15.95 4.87
N LEU A 95 -4.05 -16.02 5.08
CA LEU A 95 -3.18 -14.87 4.84
C LEU A 95 -3.00 -14.60 3.34
N GLU A 96 -2.96 -15.65 2.51
CA GLU A 96 -2.91 -15.51 1.05
C GLU A 96 -4.16 -14.78 0.52
N ASP A 97 -5.34 -15.14 0.99
CA ASP A 97 -6.59 -14.47 0.63
C ASP A 97 -6.56 -13.00 1.03
N LEU A 98 -6.11 -12.69 2.25
CA LEU A 98 -6.01 -11.32 2.73
C LEU A 98 -5.05 -10.47 1.90
N TYR A 99 -3.88 -11.02 1.53
CA TYR A 99 -2.91 -10.31 0.69
C TYR A 99 -3.36 -10.17 -0.76
N SER A 100 -4.04 -11.17 -1.31
CA SER A 100 -4.55 -11.13 -2.69
C SER A 100 -5.57 -10.00 -2.88
N ASN A 101 -6.36 -9.68 -1.84
CA ASN A 101 -7.31 -8.56 -1.84
C ASN A 101 -6.66 -7.17 -1.92
N LEU A 102 -5.33 -7.07 -1.78
CA LEU A 102 -4.61 -5.80 -1.97
C LEU A 102 -4.41 -5.47 -3.45
N ILE A 103 -4.46 -6.47 -4.34
CA ILE A 103 -4.29 -6.25 -5.78
C ILE A 103 -5.60 -5.65 -6.33
N PRO A 104 -5.57 -4.44 -6.91
CA PRO A 104 -6.75 -3.88 -7.54
C PRO A 104 -7.25 -4.77 -8.69
N PRO A 105 -8.57 -4.96 -8.83
CA PRO A 105 -9.11 -5.73 -9.95
C PRO A 105 -8.85 -5.00 -11.28
N GLU A 106 -8.66 -5.76 -12.36
CA GLU A 106 -8.29 -5.20 -13.68
C GLU A 106 -9.35 -4.27 -14.28
N ASP A 107 -10.61 -4.44 -13.89
CA ASP A 107 -11.75 -3.63 -14.31
C ASP A 107 -12.00 -2.41 -13.41
N GLN A 108 -11.11 -2.14 -12.45
CA GLN A 108 -11.24 -0.98 -11.58
C GLN A 108 -11.21 0.32 -12.41
N PRO A 109 -12.19 1.23 -12.23
CA PRO A 109 -12.25 2.45 -13.01
C PRO A 109 -11.03 3.34 -12.74
N GLU A 110 -10.38 3.84 -13.78
CA GLU A 110 -9.21 4.73 -13.60
C GLU A 110 -9.58 6.13 -13.08
N ILE A 111 -10.86 6.49 -13.20
CA ILE A 111 -11.41 7.79 -12.83
C ILE A 111 -12.39 7.60 -11.68
N GLY A 112 -12.12 8.29 -10.57
CA GLY A 112 -12.96 8.31 -9.40
C GLY A 112 -14.26 9.11 -9.59
N PRO A 113 -15.15 9.10 -8.59
CA PRO A 113 -16.49 9.70 -8.66
C PRO A 113 -16.52 11.23 -8.84
N ALA A 114 -15.37 11.90 -8.74
CA ALA A 114 -15.19 13.33 -8.96
C ALA A 114 -14.66 13.69 -10.37
N GLY A 115 -14.49 12.70 -11.26
CA GLY A 115 -13.93 12.92 -12.60
C GLY A 115 -12.41 13.09 -12.63
N LEU A 116 -11.73 12.63 -11.58
CA LEU A 116 -10.29 12.74 -11.42
C LEU A 116 -9.67 11.36 -11.20
N PRO A 117 -8.36 11.16 -11.48
CA PRO A 117 -7.73 9.84 -11.42
C PRO A 117 -7.82 9.20 -10.03
N ILE A 118 -8.04 7.89 -9.97
CA ILE A 118 -7.79 7.12 -8.74
C ILE A 118 -6.29 7.21 -8.43
N LEU A 119 -5.98 7.55 -7.18
CA LEU A 119 -4.62 7.64 -6.67
C LEU A 119 -4.31 6.40 -5.82
N PHE A 120 -3.04 6.02 -5.81
CA PHE A 120 -2.55 4.98 -4.92
C PHE A 120 -2.39 5.53 -3.51
N GLU A 121 -2.85 4.77 -2.50
CA GLU A 121 -2.68 5.12 -1.09
C GLU A 121 -1.30 4.73 -0.56
N TYR A 122 -0.77 3.62 -1.07
CA TYR A 122 0.50 3.03 -0.65
C TYR A 122 1.42 2.82 -1.85
N LEU A 123 2.71 2.86 -1.57
CA LEU A 123 3.75 2.38 -2.46
C LEU A 123 4.52 1.24 -1.79
N HIS A 124 5.23 0.46 -2.59
CA HIS A 124 5.92 -0.74 -2.15
C HIS A 124 7.37 -0.72 -2.66
N LEU A 125 8.31 -0.99 -1.77
CA LEU A 125 9.72 -1.11 -2.11
C LEU A 125 10.19 -2.55 -1.89
N ARG A 126 11.06 -3.04 -2.77
CA ARG A 126 11.91 -4.21 -2.57
C ARG A 126 13.29 -3.78 -2.11
N ASP A 127 13.94 -4.63 -1.33
CA ASP A 127 15.31 -4.45 -0.82
C ASP A 127 15.49 -3.10 -0.11
N ALA A 128 14.49 -2.77 0.72
CA ALA A 128 14.38 -1.45 1.31
C ALA A 128 15.38 -1.26 2.46
N THR A 129 16.21 -0.23 2.36
CA THR A 129 17.16 0.18 3.39
C THR A 129 16.68 1.47 4.04
N ILE A 130 16.40 1.38 5.34
CA ILE A 130 15.89 2.46 6.18
C ILE A 130 17.06 3.01 6.99
N ILE A 131 17.32 4.31 6.87
CA ILE A 131 18.37 5.03 7.59
C ILE A 131 17.72 6.09 8.48
N SER A 132 17.92 5.96 9.79
CA SER A 132 17.40 6.89 10.80
C SER A 132 18.40 7.07 11.94
N ALA A 133 18.74 8.31 12.26
CA ALA A 133 19.54 8.69 13.44
C ALA A 133 20.76 7.78 13.75
N GLY A 134 21.53 7.42 12.70
CA GLY A 134 22.74 6.59 12.84
C GLY A 134 22.49 5.07 12.88
N SER A 135 21.24 4.63 12.75
CA SER A 135 20.86 3.23 12.57
C SER A 135 20.48 2.95 11.13
N GLN A 136 20.81 1.75 10.65
CA GLN A 136 20.44 1.24 9.34
C GLN A 136 19.77 -0.13 9.50
N LEU A 137 18.62 -0.30 8.84
CA LEU A 137 17.90 -1.56 8.76
C LEU A 137 17.55 -1.85 7.30
N THR A 138 17.91 -3.04 6.82
CA THR A 138 17.48 -3.51 5.51
C THR A 138 16.40 -4.57 5.67
N VAL A 139 15.31 -4.42 4.92
CA VAL A 139 14.19 -5.35 4.88
C VAL A 139 13.92 -5.76 3.42
N PRO A 140 13.48 -7.00 3.17
CA PRO A 140 13.25 -7.47 1.79
C PRO A 140 12.12 -6.72 1.10
N TYR A 141 11.10 -6.31 1.86
CA TYR A 141 9.96 -5.56 1.35
C TYR A 141 9.53 -4.51 2.37
N TRP A 142 9.11 -3.35 1.88
CA TRP A 142 8.57 -2.27 2.69
C TRP A 142 7.33 -1.66 2.02
N ARG A 143 6.32 -1.35 2.83
CA ARG A 143 5.07 -0.71 2.40
C ARG A 143 4.89 0.61 3.15
N GLY A 144 4.69 1.69 2.42
CA GLY A 144 4.53 3.03 2.99
C GLY A 144 3.36 3.80 2.42
N LYS A 145 2.77 4.69 3.22
CA LYS A 145 1.73 5.61 2.76
C LYS A 145 2.35 6.69 1.87
N ILE A 146 1.77 6.90 0.70
CA ILE A 146 2.30 7.90 -0.25
C ILE A 146 2.17 9.33 0.32
N THR A 147 1.09 9.62 1.06
CA THR A 147 0.85 10.92 1.71
C THR A 147 1.79 11.23 2.87
N ALA A 148 2.62 10.28 3.29
CA ALA A 148 3.64 10.50 4.32
C ALA A 148 5.04 10.73 3.73
N VAL A 149 5.16 10.78 2.40
CA VAL A 149 6.41 11.09 1.70
C VAL A 149 6.59 12.59 1.64
N ASP A 150 7.64 13.09 2.31
CA ASP A 150 8.00 14.50 2.33
C ASP A 150 8.77 14.89 1.05
N ALA A 151 9.60 13.98 0.54
CA ALA A 151 10.37 14.16 -0.69
C ALA A 151 10.79 12.80 -1.29
N PHE A 152 11.12 12.77 -2.58
CA PHE A 152 11.66 11.58 -3.25
C PHE A 152 12.72 11.93 -4.29
N VAL A 153 13.59 10.95 -4.59
CA VAL A 153 14.60 11.01 -5.66
C VAL A 153 14.57 9.70 -6.42
N LEU A 154 14.55 9.76 -7.75
CA LEU A 154 14.54 8.60 -8.65
C LEU A 154 15.95 8.27 -9.12
N ASP A 155 16.14 7.03 -9.59
CA ASP A 155 17.39 6.52 -10.17
C ASP A 155 18.61 6.74 -9.27
N VAL A 156 18.40 6.57 -7.95
CA VAL A 156 19.45 6.64 -6.94
C VAL A 156 20.24 5.34 -6.90
N ALA A 157 21.55 5.44 -6.64
CA ALA A 157 22.34 4.27 -6.26
C ALA A 157 21.85 3.73 -4.91
N LEU A 158 21.70 2.40 -4.81
CA LEU A 158 21.31 1.78 -3.54
C LEU A 158 22.51 1.79 -2.57
N PRO A 159 22.30 2.02 -1.27
CA PRO A 159 23.39 1.99 -0.30
C PRO A 159 24.07 0.62 -0.28
N GLY A 160 25.39 0.59 -0.51
CA GLY A 160 26.20 -0.63 -0.44
C GLY A 160 26.45 -1.34 -1.78
N GLU A 161 26.01 -0.76 -2.90
CA GLU A 161 26.50 -1.09 -4.26
C GLU A 161 27.78 -0.32 -4.62
#